data_AF-W4KLD3-F1
#
_entry.id   AF-W4KLD3-F1
#
_cell.length_a   1.000
_cell.length_b   1.000
_cell.length_c   1.000
_cell.angle_alpha   90.00
_cell.angle_beta   90.00
_cell.angle_gamma   90.00
#
_symmetry.space_group_name_H-M   'P 1'
#
loop_
_entity.id
_entity.type
_entity.pdbx_description
1 polymer ?
#
loop_
_entity_poly.entity_id
_entity_poly.type
_entity_poly.pdbx_seq_one_letter_code
_entity_poly.pdbx_strand_id
1 'polypeptide(L)'
;VEYALGLPYNSLNIDDPRNIFQVKLDWLRLFNDNRWLLLPSMELVKRIFDGHKINQDITTLYDDARTFRYRFVPLGPRRIMSLLRQSRSSVNDASLDADRNSELIDYPFTNLPELESHVYPHWAILNAGRKLFCHWDRTFTTLTNHVSKAYGVPTPEAVEFLKNIEAIYERW
;
A
#
# COMPACT_ATOMS: atom_id res chain seq x y z
N VAL A 1 6.25 16.46 -8.87
CA VAL A 1 5.15 16.04 -7.97
C VAL A 1 3.94 16.98 -8.03
N GLU A 2 3.97 18.21 -7.48
CA GLU A 2 2.78 19.11 -7.46
C GLU A 2 2.10 19.27 -8.83
N TYR A 3 2.89 19.71 -9.81
CA TYR A 3 2.43 19.89 -11.19
C TYR A 3 1.88 18.60 -11.79
N ALA A 4 2.52 17.46 -11.52
CA ALA A 4 2.07 16.20 -12.06
C ALA A 4 0.71 15.79 -11.48
N LEU A 5 0.50 15.98 -10.17
CA LEU A 5 -0.74 15.68 -9.46
C LEU A 5 -1.87 16.69 -9.72
N GLY A 6 -1.62 17.76 -10.50
CA GLY A 6 -2.58 18.84 -10.74
C GLY A 6 -2.84 19.71 -9.52
N LEU A 7 -1.90 19.76 -8.57
CA LEU A 7 -1.99 20.60 -7.40
C LEU A 7 -1.52 22.03 -7.73
N PRO A 8 -2.12 23.07 -7.13
CA PRO A 8 -1.61 24.44 -7.22
C PRO A 8 -0.14 24.54 -6.82
N TYR A 9 0.57 25.51 -7.39
CA TYR A 9 1.97 25.76 -7.04
C TYR A 9 2.13 26.03 -5.54
N ASN A 10 3.11 25.38 -4.90
CA ASN A 10 3.42 25.52 -3.48
C ASN A 10 2.23 25.17 -2.55
N SER A 11 1.46 24.16 -2.94
CA SER A 11 0.32 23.65 -2.17
C SER A 11 0.49 22.19 -1.72
N LEU A 12 1.63 21.56 -2.00
CA LEU A 12 1.95 20.23 -1.52
C LEU A 12 2.03 20.24 0.01
N ASN A 13 1.01 19.69 0.64
CA ASN A 13 1.01 19.48 2.06
C ASN A 13 1.37 18.02 2.38
N ILE A 14 2.60 17.81 2.86
CA ILE A 14 3.06 16.48 3.28
C ILE A 14 2.43 16.08 4.62
N ASP A 15 2.08 17.05 5.46
CA ASP A 15 1.43 16.85 6.76
C ASP A 15 -0.10 16.74 6.64
N ASP A 16 -0.60 16.48 5.43
CA ASP A 16 -2.01 16.23 5.20
C ASP A 16 -2.44 14.94 5.94
N PRO A 17 -3.56 14.94 6.69
CA PRO A 17 -4.08 13.72 7.32
C PRO A 17 -4.25 12.56 6.34
N ARG A 18 -4.55 12.84 5.07
CA ARG A 18 -4.65 11.86 3.97
C ARG A 18 -3.31 11.26 3.57
N ASN A 19 -2.19 11.69 4.14
CA ASN A 19 -0.86 11.10 4.00
C ASN A 19 -0.38 10.40 5.29
N ILE A 20 -1.19 10.41 6.37
CA ILE A 20 -0.77 9.90 7.67
C ILE A 20 -1.45 8.55 7.94
N PHE A 21 -0.64 7.53 8.25
CA PHE A 21 -1.14 6.23 8.71
C PHE A 21 -0.48 5.83 10.02
N GLN A 22 -1.28 5.30 10.95
CA GLN A 22 -0.79 4.89 12.26
C GLN A 22 -0.26 3.45 12.21
N VAL A 23 0.97 3.26 12.68
CA VAL A 23 1.58 1.94 12.87
C VAL A 23 2.38 1.89 14.16
N LYS A 24 2.61 0.67 14.66
CA LYS A 24 3.54 0.45 15.78
C LYS A 24 4.95 0.89 15.40
N LEU A 25 5.71 1.34 16.40
CA LEU A 25 7.06 1.89 16.20
C LEU A 25 8.01 0.95 15.42
N ASP A 26 7.95 -0.36 15.69
CA ASP A 26 8.80 -1.33 14.99
C ASP A 26 8.45 -1.43 13.49
N TRP A 27 7.17 -1.33 13.15
CA TRP A 27 6.71 -1.33 11.76
C TRP A 27 7.03 -0.03 11.04
N LEU A 28 7.01 1.10 11.75
CA LEU A 28 7.50 2.39 11.23
C LEU A 28 8.99 2.31 10.89
N ARG A 29 9.81 1.75 11.77
CA ARG A 29 11.26 1.53 11.50
C ARG A 29 11.46 0.67 10.25
N LEU A 30 10.75 -0.44 10.15
CA LEU A 30 10.77 -1.31 8.96
C LEU A 30 10.29 -0.59 7.70
N PHE A 31 9.32 0.32 7.81
CA PHE A 31 8.83 1.11 6.68
C PHE A 31 9.90 2.08 6.16
N ASN A 32 10.61 2.73 7.08
CA ASN A 32 11.70 3.66 6.78
C ASN A 32 12.94 2.94 6.22
N ASP A 33 13.19 1.71 6.68
CA ASP A 33 14.26 0.83 6.20
C ASP A 33 13.93 0.13 4.85
N ASN A 34 12.87 0.56 4.16
CA ASN A 34 12.39 -0.02 2.89
C ASN A 34 12.11 -1.53 2.96
N ARG A 35 11.63 -2.04 4.09
CA ARG A 35 11.38 -3.49 4.27
C ARG A 35 10.01 -3.93 3.75
N TRP A 36 9.09 -3.00 3.57
CA TRP A 36 7.74 -3.28 3.11
C TRP A 36 7.09 -2.08 2.39
N LEU A 37 6.01 -2.37 1.67
CA LEU A 37 5.21 -1.47 0.87
C LEU A 37 3.74 -1.53 1.29
N LEU A 38 3.09 -0.36 1.26
CA LEU A 38 1.64 -0.25 1.27
C LEU A 38 1.19 -0.05 -0.18
N LEU A 39 0.50 -1.03 -0.75
CA LEU A 39 0.10 -1.01 -2.16
C LEU A 39 -1.42 -0.86 -2.28
N PRO A 40 -1.95 0.07 -3.09
CA PRO A 40 -3.39 0.18 -3.33
C PRO A 40 -3.93 -1.02 -4.11
N SER A 41 -5.25 -1.06 -4.30
CA SER A 41 -5.90 -1.98 -5.26
C SER A 41 -5.26 -1.90 -6.66
N MET A 42 -5.13 -3.04 -7.33
CA MET A 42 -4.63 -3.13 -8.71
C MET A 42 -5.52 -2.36 -9.70
N GLU A 43 -6.83 -2.42 -9.50
CA GLU A 43 -7.81 -1.69 -10.32
C GLU A 43 -7.60 -0.18 -10.24
N LEU A 44 -7.27 0.32 -9.04
CA LEU A 44 -7.08 1.74 -8.80
C LEU A 44 -5.76 2.24 -9.39
N VAL A 45 -4.69 1.46 -9.26
CA VAL A 45 -3.41 1.78 -9.92
C VAL A 45 -3.57 1.77 -11.42
N LYS A 46 -4.28 0.79 -11.99
CA LYS A 46 -4.58 0.74 -13.42
C LYS A 46 -5.39 1.95 -13.88
N ARG A 47 -6.44 2.32 -13.13
CA ARG A 47 -7.23 3.53 -13.38
C ARG A 47 -6.38 4.79 -13.40
N ILE A 48 -5.43 4.92 -12.46
CA ILE A 48 -4.50 6.05 -12.42
C ILE A 48 -3.55 5.99 -13.61
N PHE A 49 -2.98 4.82 -13.93
CA PHE A 49 -2.05 4.66 -15.05
C PHE A 49 -2.68 5.02 -16.41
N ASP A 50 -3.93 4.60 -16.63
CA ASP A 50 -4.66 4.80 -17.88
C ASP A 50 -5.33 6.19 -17.97
N GLY A 51 -5.84 6.69 -16.84
CA GLY A 51 -6.72 7.85 -16.80
C GLY A 51 -6.10 9.15 -16.30
N HIS A 52 -4.98 9.10 -15.57
CA HIS A 52 -4.35 10.31 -15.02
C HIS A 52 -3.50 11.02 -16.06
N LYS A 53 -3.81 12.29 -16.32
CA LYS A 53 -2.98 13.18 -17.12
C LYS A 53 -2.17 14.10 -16.21
N ILE A 54 -0.93 14.40 -16.61
CA ILE A 54 -0.11 15.41 -15.93
C ILE A 54 -0.90 16.72 -15.87
N ASN A 55 -0.86 17.40 -14.71
CA ASN A 55 -1.59 18.64 -14.44
C ASN A 55 -3.12 18.48 -14.32
N GLN A 56 -3.63 17.25 -14.26
CA GLN A 56 -5.01 16.98 -13.87
C GLN A 56 -5.05 16.64 -12.37
N ASP A 57 -6.02 17.23 -11.66
CA ASP A 57 -6.27 16.92 -10.25
C ASP A 57 -6.53 15.42 -10.09
N ILE A 58 -5.59 14.75 -9.42
CA ILE A 58 -5.63 13.30 -9.23
C ILE A 58 -6.81 12.84 -8.37
N THR A 59 -7.34 13.72 -7.51
CA THR A 59 -8.44 13.35 -6.60
C THR A 59 -9.75 13.08 -7.34
N THR A 60 -9.88 13.61 -8.55
CA THR A 60 -11.02 13.34 -9.45
C THR A 60 -11.14 11.86 -9.83
N LEU A 61 -10.05 11.08 -9.76
CA LEU A 61 -10.05 9.64 -10.07
C LEU A 61 -10.54 8.76 -8.92
N TYR A 62 -10.80 9.36 -7.75
CA TYR A 62 -11.17 8.66 -6.53
C TYR A 62 -12.69 8.60 -6.31
N ASP A 63 -13.50 9.18 -7.19
CA ASP A 63 -14.97 9.14 -7.12
C ASP A 63 -15.53 9.54 -5.73
N ASP A 64 -14.97 10.60 -5.13
CA ASP A 64 -15.28 11.06 -3.76
C ASP A 64 -15.07 10.03 -2.63
N ALA A 65 -14.37 8.92 -2.91
CA ALA A 65 -14.05 7.92 -1.92
C ALA A 65 -13.14 8.50 -0.82
N ARG A 66 -13.52 8.23 0.44
CA ARG A 66 -12.75 8.63 1.62
C ARG A 66 -11.91 7.51 2.21
N THR A 67 -12.13 6.29 1.75
CA THR A 67 -11.49 5.07 2.24
C THR A 67 -11.06 4.22 1.05
N PHE A 68 -9.84 3.70 1.11
CA PHE A 68 -9.24 2.91 0.05
C PHE A 68 -8.71 1.61 0.62
N ARG A 69 -8.64 0.60 -0.25
CA ARG A 69 -8.16 -0.74 0.09
C ARG A 69 -6.70 -0.89 -0.28
N TYR A 70 -5.95 -1.42 0.66
CA TYR A 70 -4.51 -1.60 0.57
C TYR A 70 -4.09 -3.01 0.94
N ARG A 71 -2.98 -3.46 0.36
CA ARG A 71 -2.28 -4.66 0.79
C ARG A 71 -0.90 -4.31 1.32
N PHE A 72 -0.55 -4.98 2.41
CA PHE A 72 0.80 -4.97 2.96
C PHE A 72 1.65 -5.96 2.19
N VAL A 73 2.79 -5.52 1.65
CA VAL A 73 3.67 -6.41 0.87
C VAL A 73 5.13 -6.24 1.33
N PRO A 74 5.82 -7.31 1.75
CA PRO A 74 7.25 -7.26 2.04
C PRO A 74 8.06 -7.00 0.77
N LEU A 75 9.02 -6.06 0.84
CA LEU A 75 9.80 -5.65 -0.32
C LEU A 75 10.88 -6.67 -0.71
N GLY A 76 11.59 -7.21 0.28
CA GLY A 76 12.71 -8.12 0.05
C GLY A 76 12.55 -9.50 0.69
N PRO A 77 13.48 -10.43 0.44
CA PRO A 77 13.43 -11.82 0.94
C PRO A 77 13.72 -11.94 2.43
N ARG A 78 14.26 -10.88 3.06
CA ARG A 78 14.62 -10.92 4.48
C ARG A 78 13.36 -10.89 5.34
N ARG A 79 13.09 -12.04 5.97
CA ARG A 79 11.97 -12.24 6.90
C ARG A 79 11.82 -11.07 7.88
N ILE A 80 10.57 -10.70 8.09
CA ILE A 80 10.11 -9.72 9.10
C ILE A 80 9.44 -10.50 10.24
N MET A 81 9.34 -9.89 11.43
CA MET A 81 8.59 -10.45 12.55
C MET A 81 7.14 -10.77 12.16
N SER A 82 6.58 -11.84 12.72
CA SER A 82 5.19 -12.23 12.49
C SER A 82 4.22 -11.21 13.11
N LEU A 83 3.06 -11.07 12.49
CA LEU A 83 2.00 -10.18 12.94
C LEU A 83 1.05 -10.93 13.86
N LEU A 84 0.87 -10.45 15.09
CA LEU A 84 -0.25 -10.89 15.92
C LEU A 84 -1.47 -10.04 15.63
N ARG A 85 -2.46 -10.61 14.94
CA ARG A 85 -3.75 -9.99 14.67
C ARG A 85 -4.71 -10.35 15.78
N GLN A 86 -5.27 -9.34 16.44
CA GLN A 86 -6.33 -9.53 17.42
C GLN A 86 -7.66 -9.19 16.76
N SER A 87 -8.56 -10.16 16.64
CA SER A 87 -9.94 -9.88 16.25
C SER A 87 -10.69 -9.35 17.47
N ARG A 88 -11.37 -8.21 17.32
CA ARG A 88 -12.37 -7.77 18.29
C ARG A 88 -13.70 -8.35 17.82
N SER A 89 -14.25 -9.32 18.56
CA SER A 89 -15.62 -9.75 18.34
C SER A 89 -16.54 -8.53 18.46
N SER A 90 -17.33 -8.26 17.42
CA SER A 90 -18.29 -7.16 17.41
C SER A 90 -19.26 -7.36 18.57
N VAL A 91 -19.30 -6.39 19.47
CA VAL A 91 -20.04 -6.46 20.74
C VAL A 91 -21.54 -6.57 20.46
N ASN A 92 -22.09 -7.76 20.73
CA ASN A 92 -23.41 -7.93 21.32
C ASN A 92 -23.43 -8.94 22.47
N ASP A 93 -22.30 -9.58 22.80
CA ASP A 93 -22.21 -10.45 23.98
C ASP A 93 -21.50 -9.72 25.11
N ALA A 94 -22.28 -9.37 26.13
CA ALA A 94 -21.84 -8.88 27.43
C ALA A 94 -21.22 -10.00 28.29
N SER A 95 -20.47 -10.92 27.68
CA SER A 95 -19.68 -11.92 28.38
C SER A 95 -18.22 -11.45 28.41
N LEU A 96 -17.67 -11.36 29.63
CA LEU A 96 -16.27 -11.00 29.89
C LEU A 96 -15.27 -12.06 29.38
N ASP A 97 -15.78 -13.12 28.75
CA ASP A 97 -15.05 -14.27 28.20
C ASP A 97 -15.11 -14.33 26.67
N ALA A 98 -15.39 -13.20 25.97
CA ALA A 98 -15.31 -13.14 24.52
C ALA A 98 -13.88 -13.52 24.07
N ASP A 99 -13.76 -14.76 23.60
CA ASP A 99 -12.53 -15.41 23.17
C ASP A 99 -11.80 -14.49 22.19
N ARG A 100 -10.70 -13.89 22.65
CA ARG A 100 -9.89 -12.97 21.84
C ARG A 100 -9.14 -13.81 20.83
N ASN A 101 -9.80 -14.12 19.72
CA ASN A 101 -9.19 -14.81 18.60
C ASN A 101 -7.98 -14.01 18.12
N SER A 102 -6.81 -14.51 18.50
CA SER A 102 -5.52 -13.95 18.17
C SER A 102 -4.89 -14.86 17.12
N GLU A 103 -4.72 -14.32 15.93
CA GLU A 103 -4.17 -15.03 14.78
C GLU A 103 -2.73 -14.58 14.56
N LEU A 104 -1.80 -15.53 14.49
CA LEU A 104 -0.44 -15.24 14.11
C LEU A 104 -0.34 -15.32 12.58
N ILE A 105 0.01 -14.21 11.95
CA ILE A 105 0.19 -14.11 10.50
C ILE A 105 1.69 -14.03 10.23
N ASP A 106 2.19 -15.10 9.62
CA ASP A 106 3.60 -15.22 9.29
C ASP A 106 3.97 -14.51 7.99
N TYR A 107 5.26 -14.15 7.88
CA TYR A 107 5.86 -13.67 6.65
C TYR A 107 5.68 -14.71 5.51
N PRO A 108 5.38 -14.30 4.26
CA PRO A 108 5.34 -12.92 3.76
C PRO A 108 3.94 -12.27 3.84
N PHE A 109 3.11 -12.70 4.79
CA PHE A 109 1.80 -12.13 5.09
C PHE A 109 0.78 -12.29 3.95
N THR A 110 0.84 -13.40 3.22
CA THR A 110 -0.06 -13.68 2.08
C THR A 110 -1.53 -13.73 2.47
N ASN A 111 -1.80 -14.10 3.73
CA ASN A 111 -3.16 -14.24 4.26
C ASN A 111 -3.58 -13.01 5.08
N LEU A 112 -2.80 -11.94 5.07
CA LEU A 112 -3.18 -10.70 5.73
C LEU A 112 -4.39 -10.11 4.98
N PRO A 113 -5.50 -9.79 5.69
CA PRO A 113 -6.64 -9.18 5.05
C PRO A 113 -6.29 -7.81 4.47
N GLU A 114 -7.08 -7.37 3.48
CA GLU A 114 -6.97 -6.02 2.95
C GLU A 114 -7.17 -4.99 4.08
N LEU A 115 -6.32 -3.97 4.07
CA LEU A 115 -6.39 -2.86 5.00
C LEU A 115 -7.25 -1.77 4.39
N GLU A 116 -8.22 -1.28 5.15
CA GLU A 116 -8.95 -0.07 4.79
C GLU A 116 -8.30 1.13 5.46
N SER A 117 -8.00 2.16 4.68
CA SER A 117 -7.37 3.37 5.18
C SER A 117 -7.87 4.60 4.44
N HIS A 118 -7.86 5.73 5.14
CA HIS A 118 -8.18 7.05 4.60
C HIS A 118 -7.00 7.69 3.84
N VAL A 119 -5.83 7.05 3.87
CA VAL A 119 -4.67 7.53 3.11
C VAL A 119 -5.03 7.59 1.63
N TYR A 120 -4.67 8.68 0.96
CA TYR A 120 -4.93 8.84 -0.46
C TYR A 120 -3.95 7.99 -1.30
N PRO A 121 -4.42 7.32 -2.36
CA PRO A 121 -3.64 6.36 -3.14
C PRO A 121 -2.34 6.93 -3.72
N HIS A 122 -2.33 8.18 -4.14
CA HIS A 122 -1.14 8.79 -4.75
C HIS A 122 0.03 8.88 -3.77
N TRP A 123 -0.20 9.08 -2.47
CA TRP A 123 0.85 9.05 -1.47
C TRP A 123 1.47 7.67 -1.31
N ALA A 124 0.63 6.64 -1.29
CA ALA A 124 1.08 5.25 -1.24
C ALA A 124 1.88 4.89 -2.51
N ILE A 125 1.40 5.30 -3.69
CA ILE A 125 2.08 5.09 -4.98
C ILE A 125 3.41 5.83 -5.04
N LEU A 126 3.48 7.10 -4.62
CA LEU A 126 4.74 7.87 -4.57
C LEU A 126 5.78 7.18 -3.68
N ASN A 127 5.37 6.74 -2.48
CA ASN A 127 6.27 6.04 -1.58
C ASN A 127 6.72 4.69 -2.15
N ALA A 128 5.79 3.93 -2.73
CA ALA A 128 6.08 2.64 -3.33
C ALA A 128 7.00 2.77 -4.54
N GLY A 129 6.69 3.67 -5.47
CA GLY A 129 7.50 3.97 -6.65
C GLY A 129 8.93 4.35 -6.30
N ARG A 130 9.12 5.26 -5.33
CA ARG A 130 10.47 5.61 -4.83
C ARG A 130 11.24 4.38 -4.32
N LYS A 131 10.58 3.52 -3.54
CA LYS A 131 11.20 2.32 -2.97
C LYS A 131 11.51 1.28 -4.04
N LEU A 132 10.62 1.12 -5.01
CA LEU A 132 10.81 0.27 -6.18
C LEU A 132 12.02 0.73 -6.99
N PHE A 133 12.08 2.01 -7.34
CA PHE A 133 13.18 2.60 -8.09
C PHE A 133 14.56 2.38 -7.44
N CYS A 134 14.64 2.45 -6.10
CA CYS A 134 15.90 2.23 -5.38
C CYS A 134 16.33 0.76 -5.27
N HIS A 135 15.41 -0.20 -5.35
CA HIS A 135 15.67 -1.62 -5.02
C HIS A 135 15.29 -2.60 -6.13
N TRP A 136 14.89 -2.10 -7.30
CA TRP A 136 14.31 -2.86 -8.40
C TRP A 136 15.11 -4.14 -8.67
N ASP A 137 16.37 -4.03 -9.08
CA ASP A 137 17.18 -5.19 -9.52
C ASP A 137 17.39 -6.28 -8.45
N ARG A 138 17.45 -5.90 -7.16
CA ARG A 138 17.81 -6.84 -6.09
C ARG A 138 16.62 -7.61 -5.54
N THR A 139 15.44 -7.02 -5.58
CA THR A 139 14.26 -7.58 -4.90
C THR A 139 13.10 -7.90 -5.84
N PHE A 140 13.19 -7.55 -7.13
CA PHE A 140 12.08 -7.65 -8.08
C PHE A 140 11.42 -9.04 -8.12
N THR A 141 12.19 -10.12 -8.26
CA THR A 141 11.64 -11.48 -8.34
C THR A 141 10.91 -11.88 -7.07
N THR A 142 11.50 -11.58 -5.90
CA THR A 142 10.89 -11.88 -4.61
C THR A 142 9.63 -11.05 -4.38
N LEU A 143 9.69 -9.75 -4.66
CA LEU A 143 8.57 -8.84 -4.54
C LEU A 143 7.42 -9.26 -5.45
N THR A 144 7.69 -9.59 -6.71
CA THR A 144 6.68 -10.06 -7.67
C THR A 144 5.95 -11.28 -7.13
N ASN A 145 6.68 -12.24 -6.56
CA ASN A 145 6.07 -13.42 -5.93
C ASN A 145 5.21 -13.04 -4.71
N HIS A 146 5.64 -12.07 -3.91
CA HIS A 146 4.82 -11.59 -2.79
C HIS A 146 3.57 -10.88 -3.26
N VAL A 147 3.65 -10.02 -4.28
CA VAL A 147 2.49 -9.33 -4.87
C VAL A 147 1.53 -10.34 -5.49
N SER A 148 2.02 -11.29 -6.29
CA SER A 148 1.20 -12.35 -6.89
C SER A 148 0.39 -13.10 -5.83
N LYS A 149 1.04 -13.53 -4.74
CA LYS A 149 0.36 -14.21 -3.63
C LYS A 149 -0.56 -13.29 -2.83
N ALA A 150 -0.12 -12.06 -2.56
CA ALA A 150 -0.89 -11.10 -1.79
C ALA A 150 -2.17 -10.72 -2.53
N TYR A 151 -2.16 -10.55 -3.85
CA TYR A 151 -3.34 -10.17 -4.63
C TYR A 151 -4.10 -11.36 -5.23
N GLY A 152 -3.55 -12.57 -5.15
CA GLY A 152 -4.16 -13.78 -5.73
C GLY A 152 -4.14 -13.80 -7.26
N VAL A 153 -3.15 -13.16 -7.88
CA VAL A 153 -3.05 -12.97 -9.34
C VAL A 153 -1.84 -13.72 -9.93
N PRO A 154 -1.86 -14.07 -11.22
CA PRO A 154 -0.70 -14.64 -11.91
C PRO A 154 0.52 -13.72 -11.86
N THR A 155 1.72 -14.31 -11.85
CA THR A 155 3.00 -13.59 -11.85
C THR A 155 3.11 -12.50 -12.94
N PRO A 156 2.69 -12.74 -14.21
CA PRO A 156 2.77 -11.70 -15.24
C PRO A 156 1.94 -10.45 -14.92
N GLU A 157 0.76 -10.63 -14.32
CA GLU A 157 -0.11 -9.52 -13.92
C GLU A 157 0.48 -8.74 -12.73
N ALA A 158 1.11 -9.45 -11.78
CA ALA A 158 1.86 -8.84 -10.69
C ALA A 158 3.05 -7.99 -11.21
N VAL A 159 3.77 -8.48 -12.24
CA VAL A 159 4.84 -7.73 -12.92
C VAL A 159 4.30 -6.47 -13.57
N GLU A 160 3.21 -6.57 -14.31
CA GLU A 160 2.57 -5.43 -14.98
C GLU A 160 2.15 -4.37 -13.96
N PHE A 161 1.53 -4.78 -12.86
CA PHE A 161 1.14 -3.86 -11.78
C PHE A 161 2.32 -3.11 -11.16
N LEU A 162 3.43 -3.80 -10.86
CA LEU A 162 4.63 -3.17 -10.33
C LEU A 162 5.26 -2.18 -11.33
N LYS A 163 5.29 -2.54 -12.62
CA LYS A 163 5.73 -1.64 -13.69
C LYS A 163 4.83 -0.43 -13.85
N ASN A 164 3.51 -0.58 -13.67
CA ASN A 164 2.59 0.55 -13.70
C ASN A 164 2.86 1.53 -12.56
N ILE A 165 3.15 1.03 -11.34
CA ILE A 165 3.54 1.89 -10.21
C ILE A 165 4.83 2.64 -10.51
N GLU A 166 5.85 1.95 -11.02
CA GLU A 166 7.13 2.57 -11.41
C GLU A 166 6.93 3.64 -12.49
N ALA A 167 6.20 3.31 -13.55
CA ALA A 167 5.92 4.24 -14.65
C ALA A 167 5.07 5.45 -14.20
N ILE A 168 4.12 5.27 -13.28
CA ILE A 168 3.39 6.38 -12.67
C ILE A 168 4.37 7.29 -11.90
N TYR A 169 5.24 6.68 -11.09
CA TYR A 169 6.21 7.42 -10.30
C TYR A 169 7.20 8.21 -11.16
N GLU A 170 7.70 7.63 -12.26
CA GLU A 170 8.60 8.35 -13.18
C GLU A 170 7.91 9.51 -13.91
N ARG A 171 6.58 9.44 -14.13
CA ARG A 171 5.80 10.54 -14.72
C ARG A 171 5.55 11.69 -13.74
N TRP A 172 5.68 11.47 -12.43
CA TRP A 172 5.27 12.42 -11.38
C TRP A 172 6.41 13.25 -10.80
#